data_AF-A0A8T7GN30-F1
#
_entry.id   AF-A0A8T7GN30-F1
#
_cell.length_a   1.000
_cell.length_b   1.000
_cell.length_c   1.000
_cell.angle_alpha   90.00
_cell.angle_beta   90.00
_cell.angle_gamma   90.00
#
_symmetry.space_group_name_H-M   'P 1'
#
loop_
_entity.id
_entity.type
_entity.pdbx_description
1 polymer ?
#
loop_
_entity_poly.entity_id
_entity_poly.type
_entity_poly.pdbx_seq_one_letter_code
_entity_poly.pdbx_strand_id
1 'polypeptide(L)'
;MQATRLLMALLVVLSLSAILTATAAYTRASPESATDLSTTNVKNKIKLLTVTNNDMARTLLTDLPREPVILLIDLSKIDSGLAASLIKVQARKGLVAALLVGKSTELKQVLQDAGINVVAIPERAIRLSKDNGRIIESKHIEDLALGIIYYNGRVKYYWSIHDTGSKLANNIDSVYYKMAADLGRIMPIDEFGVLAPTGGDVDIAFAQADSTYIVYPYGQLSIRDIVDDLNDINPNYHWRYYRFKSQIIPGAILYNSGWRNAAIVSEIDVDYYTPLGFLSDYDPTTTAGTTSVSVTLSVSASGDRDGISPGVSLAVSWTYSIPDVVVRDLSDFSQEMAKWIHYINPAALVGVSTYLAEPGAIFRLPEGGTYSWKTVTLGQWAKLNCFLIFCSWEYTDFYGLEMTWIVSG
;
A
#
# COMPACT_ATOMS: atom_id res chain seq x y z
N MET A 1 7.67 12.09 20.50
CA MET A 1 7.53 10.98 19.53
C MET A 1 7.20 11.47 18.11
N GLN A 2 6.30 12.45 17.92
CA GLN A 2 5.99 13.03 16.60
C GLN A 2 7.17 13.77 15.93
N ALA A 3 7.98 14.53 16.69
CA ALA A 3 9.16 15.22 16.15
C ALA A 3 10.21 14.28 15.53
N THR A 4 10.38 13.08 16.11
CA THR A 4 11.30 12.05 15.60
C THR A 4 10.79 11.42 14.29
N ARG A 5 9.46 11.27 14.14
CA ARG A 5 8.82 10.77 12.91
C ARG A 5 8.90 11.80 11.78
N LEU A 6 8.71 13.09 12.08
CA LEU A 6 8.85 14.18 11.10
C LEU A 6 10.30 14.33 10.60
N LEU A 7 11.28 14.23 11.52
CA LEU A 7 12.70 14.26 11.18
C LEU A 7 13.10 13.08 10.28
N MET A 8 12.55 11.88 10.52
CA MET A 8 12.81 10.70 9.68
C MET A 8 12.20 10.82 8.27
N ALA A 9 10.95 11.31 8.16
CA ALA A 9 10.33 11.54 6.85
C ALA A 9 11.12 12.58 6.04
N LEU A 10 11.59 13.65 6.69
CA LEU A 10 12.43 14.66 6.06
C LEU A 10 13.78 14.07 5.60
N LEU A 11 14.42 13.23 6.42
CA LEU A 11 15.68 12.53 6.08
C LEU A 11 15.53 11.60 4.86
N VAL A 12 14.41 10.91 4.72
CA VAL A 12 14.12 10.03 3.57
C VAL A 12 13.89 10.83 2.29
N VAL A 13 13.14 11.93 2.36
CA VAL A 13 12.89 12.80 1.19
C VAL A 13 14.18 13.47 0.73
N LEU A 14 15.02 13.92 1.66
CA LEU A 14 16.30 14.55 1.36
C LEU A 14 17.33 13.57 0.79
N SER A 15 17.37 12.34 1.29
CA SER A 15 18.25 11.30 0.73
C SER A 15 17.81 10.87 -0.66
N LEU A 16 16.49 10.76 -0.93
CA LEU A 16 16.00 10.50 -2.30
C LEU A 16 16.37 11.62 -3.28
N SER A 17 16.16 12.89 -2.89
CA SER A 17 16.50 14.05 -3.74
C SER A 17 18.01 14.12 -4.04
N ALA A 18 18.85 13.81 -3.04
CA ALA A 18 20.29 13.70 -3.20
C ALA A 18 20.70 12.60 -4.17
N ILE A 19 20.11 11.41 -4.01
CA ILE A 19 20.38 10.24 -4.84
C ILE A 19 19.99 10.54 -6.29
N LEU A 20 18.81 11.10 -6.54
CA LEU A 20 18.35 11.51 -7.87
C LEU A 20 19.28 12.53 -8.53
N THR A 21 19.72 13.54 -7.76
CA THR A 21 20.64 14.58 -8.26
C THR A 21 22.01 13.97 -8.62
N ALA A 22 22.50 13.03 -7.82
CA ALA A 22 23.78 12.38 -8.07
C ALA A 22 23.74 11.35 -9.21
N THR A 23 22.65 10.59 -9.36
CA THR A 23 22.45 9.69 -10.50
C THR A 23 22.35 10.48 -11.81
N ALA A 24 21.71 11.65 -11.80
CA ALA A 24 21.65 12.56 -12.94
C ALA A 24 23.01 13.23 -13.26
N ALA A 25 23.84 13.48 -12.24
CA ALA A 25 25.20 13.99 -12.44
C ALA A 25 26.15 12.90 -12.97
N TYR A 26 26.03 11.66 -12.47
CA TYR A 26 26.82 10.51 -12.89
C TYR A 26 26.56 10.12 -14.35
N THR A 27 25.31 10.18 -14.81
CA THR A 27 24.95 9.92 -16.22
C THR A 27 25.44 11.00 -17.19
N ARG A 28 25.85 12.19 -16.71
CA ARG A 28 26.37 13.29 -17.54
C ARG A 28 27.90 13.40 -17.57
N ALA A 29 28.62 12.72 -16.68
CA ALA A 29 30.07 12.80 -16.63
C ALA A 29 30.73 11.77 -17.57
N SER A 30 31.60 12.23 -18.47
CA SER A 30 32.43 11.35 -19.31
C SER A 30 33.44 10.56 -18.44
N PRO A 31 33.70 9.26 -18.70
CA PRO A 31 34.40 8.38 -17.74
C PRO A 31 35.93 8.57 -17.65
N GLU A 32 36.53 9.45 -18.44
CA GLU A 32 37.99 9.51 -18.59
C GLU A 32 38.62 10.66 -17.80
N SER A 33 38.70 10.51 -16.48
CA SER A 33 39.68 11.07 -15.53
C SER A 33 39.04 11.35 -14.16
N ALA A 34 39.04 10.35 -13.27
CA ALA A 34 38.63 10.54 -11.88
C ALA A 34 39.54 9.77 -10.93
N THR A 35 40.66 10.38 -10.56
CA THR A 35 41.48 9.99 -9.40
C THR A 35 41.06 10.71 -8.12
N ASP A 36 40.08 11.61 -8.18
CA ASP A 36 39.65 12.43 -7.04
C ASP A 36 38.32 11.95 -6.43
N LEU A 37 38.25 11.96 -5.10
CA LEU A 37 37.01 11.79 -4.34
C LEU A 37 36.02 12.90 -4.75
N SER A 38 35.01 12.58 -5.56
CA SER A 38 33.94 13.53 -5.84
C SER A 38 32.99 13.59 -4.65
N THR A 39 32.96 14.75 -3.98
CA THR A 39 32.03 15.01 -2.89
C THR A 39 30.94 15.94 -3.39
N THR A 40 29.68 15.50 -3.31
CA THR A 40 28.54 16.39 -3.57
C THR A 40 27.89 16.72 -2.23
N ASN A 41 27.89 18.00 -1.86
CA ASN A 41 27.17 18.46 -0.67
C ASN A 41 25.68 18.51 -0.98
N VAL A 42 24.92 17.64 -0.33
CA VAL A 42 23.47 17.68 -0.30
C VAL A 42 23.06 18.76 0.70
N LYS A 43 21.94 19.46 0.46
CA LYS A 43 21.41 20.57 1.27
C LYS A 43 21.23 20.31 2.78
N ASN A 44 21.51 19.11 3.28
CA ASN A 44 21.64 18.77 4.69
C ASN A 44 22.91 17.92 4.85
N LYS A 45 23.72 18.15 5.90
CA LYS A 45 25.08 17.65 6.23
C LYS A 45 25.37 16.14 6.03
N ILE A 46 24.95 15.57 4.92
CA ILE A 46 25.07 14.18 4.51
C ILE A 46 25.89 14.24 3.23
N LYS A 47 27.05 13.59 3.27
CA LYS A 47 27.92 13.48 2.09
C LYS A 47 27.52 12.25 1.30
N LEU A 48 27.43 12.40 -0.01
CA LEU A 48 27.43 11.26 -0.92
C LEU A 48 28.88 10.99 -1.35
N LEU A 49 29.34 9.77 -1.16
CA LEU A 49 30.63 9.31 -1.67
C LEU A 49 30.42 8.21 -2.69
N THR A 50 30.90 8.44 -3.91
CA THR A 50 30.94 7.43 -4.96
C THR A 50 32.27 6.70 -4.88
N VAL A 51 32.22 5.39 -4.68
CA VAL A 51 33.39 4.52 -4.63
C VAL A 51 33.52 3.88 -6.01
N THR A 52 34.61 4.17 -6.72
CA THR A 52 34.80 3.77 -8.12
C THR A 52 35.99 2.85 -8.34
N ASN A 53 36.77 2.54 -7.29
CA ASN A 53 37.89 1.61 -7.36
C ASN A 53 38.26 1.05 -5.97
N ASN A 54 39.13 0.04 -5.95
CA ASN A 54 39.58 -0.65 -4.74
C ASN A 54 40.39 0.24 -3.77
N ASP A 55 41.18 1.18 -4.27
CA ASP A 55 42.02 2.02 -3.40
C ASP A 55 41.19 3.04 -2.62
N MET A 56 40.14 3.59 -3.24
CA MET A 56 39.14 4.40 -2.55
C MET A 56 38.40 3.60 -1.47
N ALA A 57 37.99 2.37 -1.79
CA ALA A 57 37.31 1.50 -0.84
C ALA A 57 38.21 1.14 0.37
N ARG A 58 39.50 0.85 0.13
CA ARG A 58 40.50 0.63 1.20
C ARG A 58 40.71 1.88 2.05
N THR A 59 40.82 3.05 1.43
CA THR A 59 40.98 4.32 2.12
C THR A 59 39.79 4.59 3.04
N LEU A 60 38.57 4.35 2.56
CA LEU A 60 37.36 4.49 3.37
C LEU A 60 37.35 3.48 4.54
N LEU A 61 37.77 2.22 4.33
CA LEU A 61 37.84 1.27 5.45
C LEU A 61 38.70 1.76 6.62
N THR A 62 39.79 2.48 6.35
CA THR A 62 40.68 3.02 7.38
C THR A 62 40.27 4.40 7.88
N ASP A 63 39.76 5.27 7.01
CA ASP A 63 39.52 6.69 7.29
C ASP A 63 38.12 7.14 6.84
N LEU A 64 37.11 6.50 7.43
CA LEU A 64 35.72 6.86 7.20
C LEU A 64 35.38 8.21 7.88
N PRO A 65 34.71 9.14 7.16
CA PRO A 65 34.23 10.37 7.77
C PRO A 65 33.38 10.09 9.01
N ARG A 66 33.51 10.94 10.04
CA ARG A 66 32.68 10.86 11.25
C ARG A 66 31.23 11.31 11.01
N GLU A 67 30.97 11.98 9.90
CA GLU A 67 29.65 12.45 9.50
C GLU A 67 28.83 11.33 8.82
N PRO A 68 27.49 11.41 8.80
CA PRO A 68 26.67 10.46 8.07
C PRO A 68 26.96 10.53 6.57
N VAL A 69 27.26 9.39 5.96
CA VAL A 69 27.58 9.27 4.53
C VAL A 69 26.61 8.30 3.86
N ILE A 70 26.20 8.63 2.64
CA ILE A 70 25.59 7.68 1.70
C ILE A 70 26.71 7.19 0.79
N LEU A 71 26.85 5.86 0.66
CA LEU A 71 27.83 5.26 -0.24
C LEU A 71 27.14 4.80 -1.53
N LEU A 72 27.67 5.23 -2.67
CA LEU A 72 27.37 4.66 -3.98
C LEU A 72 28.53 3.76 -4.37
N ILE A 73 28.31 2.44 -4.44
CA ILE A 73 29.35 1.44 -4.71
C ILE A 73 29.03 0.77 -6.04
N ASP A 74 29.93 0.98 -7.01
CA ASP A 74 29.90 0.29 -8.31
C ASP A 74 30.66 -1.04 -8.19
N LEU A 75 29.92 -2.14 -8.12
CA LEU A 75 30.50 -3.48 -7.93
C LEU A 75 31.24 -3.98 -9.17
N SER A 76 31.02 -3.37 -10.35
CA SER A 76 31.81 -3.70 -11.55
C SER A 76 33.26 -3.22 -11.45
N LYS A 77 33.54 -2.29 -10.53
CA LYS A 77 34.86 -1.65 -10.36
C LYS A 77 35.53 -1.96 -9.01
N ILE A 78 34.85 -2.68 -8.13
CA ILE A 78 35.30 -2.92 -6.75
C ILE A 78 35.21 -4.41 -6.45
N ASP A 79 36.25 -4.93 -5.80
CA ASP A 79 36.28 -6.28 -5.28
C ASP A 79 35.10 -6.52 -4.32
N SER A 80 34.37 -7.61 -4.54
CA SER A 80 33.16 -7.94 -3.77
C SER A 80 33.44 -8.10 -2.27
N GLY A 81 34.58 -8.68 -1.88
CA GLY A 81 34.99 -8.82 -0.49
C GLY A 81 35.29 -7.46 0.16
N LEU A 82 35.87 -6.54 -0.60
CA LEU A 82 36.11 -5.17 -0.17
C LEU A 82 34.82 -4.37 -0.02
N ALA A 83 33.88 -4.50 -0.96
CA ALA A 83 32.54 -3.90 -0.88
C ALA A 83 31.77 -4.42 0.36
N ALA A 84 31.78 -5.73 0.60
CA ALA A 84 31.15 -6.34 1.77
C ALA A 84 31.76 -5.84 3.09
N SER A 85 33.08 -5.71 3.14
CA SER A 85 33.80 -5.17 4.29
C SER A 85 33.41 -3.71 4.55
N LEU A 86 33.26 -2.90 3.50
CA LEU A 86 32.86 -1.50 3.60
C LEU A 86 31.45 -1.36 4.17
N ILE A 87 30.50 -2.16 3.67
CA ILE A 87 29.11 -2.22 4.19
C ILE A 87 29.10 -2.60 5.67
N LYS A 88 29.87 -3.63 6.08
CA LYS A 88 29.98 -4.08 7.48
C LYS A 88 30.49 -2.99 8.42
N VAL A 89 31.62 -2.36 8.06
CA VAL A 89 32.24 -1.30 8.88
C VAL A 89 31.27 -0.13 9.04
N GLN A 90 30.58 0.20 7.97
CA GLN A 90 29.60 1.29 7.96
C GLN A 90 28.36 0.96 8.78
N ALA A 91 27.81 -0.25 8.66
CA ALA A 91 26.65 -0.68 9.46
C ALA A 91 26.93 -0.59 10.97
N ARG A 92 28.18 -0.84 11.40
CA ARG A 92 28.61 -0.66 12.80
C ARG A 92 28.72 0.81 13.24
N LYS A 93 29.05 1.71 12.31
CA LYS A 93 29.20 3.16 12.56
C LYS A 93 27.90 3.95 12.39
N GLY A 94 26.77 3.29 12.11
CA GLY A 94 25.47 3.96 11.93
C GLY A 94 25.25 4.47 10.50
N LEU A 95 25.67 3.70 9.49
CA LEU A 95 25.39 3.97 8.08
C LEU A 95 23.94 4.37 7.84
N VAL A 96 23.74 5.43 7.07
CA VAL A 96 22.41 5.91 6.71
C VAL A 96 21.85 5.16 5.49
N ALA A 97 22.67 4.93 4.45
CA ALA A 97 22.29 4.13 3.28
C ALA A 97 23.51 3.69 2.43
N ALA A 98 23.38 2.58 1.72
CA ALA A 98 24.26 2.21 0.60
C ALA A 98 23.42 1.92 -0.65
N LEU A 99 23.88 2.39 -1.80
CA LEU A 99 23.37 2.03 -3.12
C LEU A 99 24.42 1.19 -3.83
N LEU A 100 24.07 -0.06 -4.13
CA LEU A 100 24.94 -1.02 -4.82
C LEU A 100 24.49 -1.15 -6.27
N VAL A 101 25.42 -1.06 -7.20
CA VAL A 101 25.15 -1.25 -8.63
C VAL A 101 26.02 -2.40 -9.13
N GLY A 102 25.40 -3.44 -9.70
CA GLY A 102 26.13 -4.60 -10.23
C GLY A 102 25.22 -5.74 -10.66
N LYS A 103 25.83 -6.88 -11.05
CA LYS A 103 25.07 -8.08 -11.43
C LYS A 103 24.35 -8.66 -10.20
N SER A 104 23.18 -9.24 -10.40
CA SER A 104 22.36 -9.80 -9.31
C SER A 104 23.09 -10.87 -8.48
N THR A 105 23.93 -11.69 -9.10
CA THR A 105 24.76 -12.70 -8.45
C THR A 105 25.84 -12.08 -7.56
N GLU A 106 26.50 -11.02 -8.03
CA GLU A 106 27.51 -10.27 -7.28
C GLU A 106 26.89 -9.55 -6.08
N LEU A 107 25.72 -8.94 -6.27
CA LEU A 107 24.96 -8.29 -5.20
C LEU A 107 24.58 -9.28 -4.09
N LYS A 108 24.06 -10.46 -4.46
CA LYS A 108 23.71 -11.52 -3.50
C LYS A 108 24.93 -11.94 -2.68
N GLN A 109 26.06 -12.16 -3.35
CA GLN A 109 27.31 -12.56 -2.70
C GLN A 109 27.82 -11.48 -1.74
N VAL A 110 27.89 -10.22 -2.17
CA VAL A 110 28.34 -9.08 -1.35
C VAL A 110 27.49 -8.92 -0.09
N LEU A 111 26.17 -9.09 -0.21
CA LEU A 111 25.25 -8.95 0.93
C LEU A 111 25.36 -10.11 1.91
N GLN A 112 25.49 -11.35 1.39
CA GLN A 112 25.75 -12.53 2.22
C GLN A 112 27.08 -12.40 2.95
N ASP A 113 28.13 -11.99 2.26
CA ASP A 113 29.45 -11.77 2.84
C ASP A 113 29.42 -10.64 3.86
N ALA A 114 28.57 -9.62 3.68
CA ALA A 114 28.33 -8.57 4.65
C ALA A 114 27.47 -9.02 5.86
N GLY A 115 27.00 -10.27 5.90
CA GLY A 115 26.19 -10.84 6.98
C GLY A 115 24.71 -10.45 6.91
N ILE A 116 24.23 -10.02 5.74
CA ILE A 116 22.83 -9.67 5.51
C ILE A 116 22.15 -10.86 4.84
N ASN A 117 21.19 -11.45 5.54
CA ASN A 117 20.35 -12.49 4.97
C ASN A 117 19.36 -11.88 3.97
N VAL A 118 19.66 -12.03 2.68
CA VAL A 118 18.76 -11.64 1.59
C VAL A 118 17.86 -12.84 1.26
N VAL A 119 16.56 -12.69 1.55
CA VAL A 119 15.58 -13.78 1.41
C VAL A 119 15.28 -14.11 -0.05
N ALA A 120 15.36 -13.12 -0.96
CA ALA A 120 15.33 -13.34 -2.40
C ALA A 120 15.88 -12.10 -3.13
N ILE A 121 16.73 -12.31 -4.14
CA ILE A 121 16.93 -11.36 -5.24
C ILE A 121 16.29 -12.04 -6.45
N PRO A 122 15.27 -11.47 -7.10
CA PRO A 122 14.63 -12.13 -8.23
C PRO A 122 15.65 -12.33 -9.36
N GLU A 123 16.05 -13.59 -9.58
CA GLU A 123 17.02 -13.98 -10.62
C GLU A 123 16.39 -14.02 -12.02
N ARG A 124 15.05 -13.95 -12.12
CA ARG A 124 14.29 -13.97 -13.37
C ARG A 124 13.03 -13.11 -13.26
N ALA A 125 12.81 -12.22 -14.24
CA ALA A 125 11.47 -11.73 -14.54
C ALA A 125 10.84 -12.72 -15.54
N ILE A 126 9.74 -13.38 -15.14
CA ILE A 126 8.97 -14.23 -16.05
C ILE A 126 8.04 -13.31 -16.85
N ARG A 127 8.30 -13.14 -18.16
CA ARG A 127 7.30 -12.60 -19.08
C ARG A 127 6.33 -13.72 -19.46
N LEU A 128 5.06 -13.59 -19.08
CA LEU A 128 3.96 -14.28 -19.77
C LEU A 128 3.30 -13.25 -20.69
N SER A 129 3.73 -13.23 -21.95
CA SER A 129 3.01 -12.56 -23.03
C SER A 129 2.44 -13.65 -23.93
N LYS A 130 1.14 -13.58 -24.20
CA LYS A 130 0.43 -14.50 -25.08
C LYS A 130 0.24 -13.80 -26.44
N ASP A 131 1.29 -13.82 -27.25
CA ASP A 131 1.16 -13.52 -28.68
C ASP A 131 1.42 -14.80 -29.49
N ASN A 132 0.39 -15.26 -30.19
CA ASN A 132 0.44 -16.26 -31.26
C ASN A 132 1.17 -17.59 -30.98
N GLY A 133 1.06 -18.13 -29.75
CA GLY A 133 1.42 -19.52 -29.47
C GLY A 133 2.92 -19.84 -29.49
N ARG A 134 3.80 -18.85 -29.35
CA ARG A 134 5.25 -19.07 -29.15
C ARG A 134 5.72 -18.50 -27.82
N ILE A 135 6.37 -19.35 -27.02
CA ILE A 135 7.14 -18.94 -25.84
C ILE A 135 8.40 -18.24 -26.34
N ILE A 136 8.58 -16.96 -26.00
CA ILE A 136 9.84 -16.24 -26.20
C ILE A 136 10.56 -16.22 -24.85
N GLU A 137 11.68 -16.95 -24.74
CA GLU A 137 12.58 -16.81 -23.59
C GLU A 137 13.21 -15.41 -23.61
N SER A 138 13.04 -14.63 -22.54
CA SER A 138 13.76 -13.36 -22.41
C SER A 138 15.17 -13.60 -21.90
N LYS A 139 16.14 -12.88 -22.50
CA LYS A 139 17.54 -12.87 -22.08
C LYS A 139 17.70 -12.22 -20.70
N HIS A 140 18.76 -12.64 -19.99
CA HIS A 140 19.16 -12.20 -18.64
C HIS A 140 19.11 -10.68 -18.44
N ILE A 141 18.62 -10.23 -17.29
CA ILE A 141 18.77 -8.85 -16.79
C ILE A 141 20.19 -8.73 -16.23
N GLU A 142 21.05 -7.92 -16.85
CA GLU A 142 22.46 -7.85 -16.50
C GLU A 142 22.77 -6.81 -15.41
N ASP A 143 21.93 -5.77 -15.22
CA ASP A 143 22.19 -4.69 -14.27
C ASP A 143 21.03 -4.48 -13.28
N LEU A 144 21.34 -4.53 -11.97
CA LEU A 144 20.41 -4.24 -10.88
C LEU A 144 21.02 -3.15 -9.99
N ALA A 145 20.24 -2.10 -9.69
CA ALA A 145 20.60 -1.17 -8.63
C ALA A 145 19.79 -1.52 -7.38
N LEU A 146 20.47 -1.78 -6.26
CA LEU A 146 19.86 -2.13 -4.98
C LEU A 146 20.19 -1.07 -3.92
N GLY A 147 19.16 -0.41 -3.39
CA GLY A 147 19.31 0.48 -2.24
C GLY A 147 19.00 -0.22 -0.94
N ILE A 148 19.81 0.00 0.10
CA ILE A 148 19.62 -0.57 1.43
C ILE A 148 19.81 0.51 2.49
N ILE A 149 18.86 0.60 3.43
CA ILE A 149 18.94 1.49 4.61
C ILE A 149 19.20 0.65 5.86
N TYR A 150 20.23 1.04 6.62
CA TYR A 150 20.61 0.42 7.88
C TYR A 150 20.21 1.28 9.07
N TYR A 151 19.86 0.62 10.17
CA TYR A 151 19.69 1.26 11.47
C TYR A 151 20.08 0.29 12.58
N ASN A 152 20.97 0.70 13.48
CA ASN A 152 21.46 -0.10 14.61
C ASN A 152 21.90 -1.53 14.23
N GLY A 153 22.66 -1.66 13.14
CA GLY A 153 23.19 -2.95 12.67
C GLY A 153 22.16 -3.89 12.03
N ARG A 154 20.94 -3.41 11.69
CA ARG A 154 19.91 -4.18 10.99
C ARG A 154 19.45 -3.46 9.72
N VAL A 155 19.08 -4.22 8.69
CA VAL A 155 18.42 -3.69 7.49
C VAL A 155 16.99 -3.28 7.85
N LYS A 156 16.61 -2.05 7.53
CA LYS A 156 15.26 -1.51 7.77
C LYS A 156 14.43 -1.50 6.49
N TYR A 157 15.04 -1.19 5.35
CA TYR A 157 14.40 -1.09 4.03
C TYR A 157 15.36 -1.55 2.94
N TYR A 158 14.83 -2.15 1.87
CA TYR A 158 15.56 -2.44 0.63
C TYR A 158 14.67 -2.18 -0.58
N TRP A 159 15.25 -1.81 -1.71
CA TRP A 159 14.53 -1.67 -2.99
C TRP A 159 15.47 -1.98 -4.17
N SER A 160 14.92 -2.50 -5.27
CA SER A 160 15.65 -2.74 -6.51
C SER A 160 15.07 -1.95 -7.69
N ILE A 161 15.94 -1.39 -8.52
CA ILE A 161 15.58 -0.79 -9.81
C ILE A 161 15.98 -1.77 -10.91
N HIS A 162 15.03 -2.11 -11.78
CA HIS A 162 15.26 -2.95 -12.95
C HIS A 162 15.36 -2.07 -14.20
N ASP A 163 16.47 -2.17 -14.94
CA ASP A 163 16.54 -1.62 -16.29
C ASP A 163 15.82 -2.56 -17.25
N THR A 164 14.59 -2.23 -17.61
CA THR A 164 13.86 -2.90 -18.69
C THR A 164 14.24 -2.23 -20.00
N GLY A 165 15.26 -2.78 -20.67
CA GLY A 165 15.79 -2.23 -21.91
C GLY A 165 14.71 -1.81 -22.93
N SER A 166 14.99 -0.66 -23.53
CA SER A 166 14.37 0.01 -24.70
C SER A 166 13.34 1.14 -24.43
N LYS A 167 13.78 2.36 -24.79
CA LYS A 167 13.00 3.56 -25.15
C LYS A 167 12.03 4.19 -24.13
N LEU A 168 12.37 4.19 -22.84
CA LEU A 168 11.78 5.10 -21.84
C LEU A 168 12.78 6.16 -21.34
N ALA A 169 13.63 6.66 -22.25
CA ALA A 169 14.71 7.58 -21.91
C ALA A 169 14.24 8.96 -21.38
N ASN A 170 12.94 9.25 -21.24
CA ASN A 170 12.49 10.61 -20.90
C ASN A 170 11.36 10.70 -19.85
N ASN A 171 11.03 9.68 -19.05
CA ASN A 171 10.01 9.89 -18.02
C ASN A 171 10.30 9.25 -16.64
N ILE A 172 11.05 10.01 -15.84
CA ILE A 172 11.33 9.78 -14.41
C ILE A 172 10.03 9.73 -13.58
N ASP A 173 8.92 10.24 -14.13
CA ASP A 173 7.61 10.24 -13.50
C ASP A 173 7.08 8.82 -13.22
N SER A 174 7.36 7.85 -14.10
CA SER A 174 6.89 6.45 -13.94
C SER A 174 7.45 5.74 -12.69
N VAL A 175 8.64 6.15 -12.23
CA VAL A 175 9.28 5.62 -11.01
C VAL A 175 8.60 6.16 -9.75
N TYR A 176 8.16 7.42 -9.77
CA TYR A 176 7.40 8.02 -8.67
C TYR A 176 6.02 7.37 -8.51
N TYR A 177 5.35 7.06 -9.62
CA TYR A 177 4.00 6.47 -9.58
C TYR A 177 3.98 5.06 -9.00
N LYS A 178 4.92 4.20 -9.37
CA LYS A 178 4.98 2.84 -8.82
C LYS A 178 5.33 2.85 -7.32
N MET A 179 6.27 3.70 -6.89
CA MET A 179 6.63 3.81 -5.47
C MET A 179 5.51 4.42 -4.62
N ALA A 180 4.72 5.34 -5.17
CA ALA A 180 3.56 5.90 -4.48
C ALA A 180 2.40 4.90 -4.40
N ALA A 181 2.20 4.07 -5.43
CA ALA A 181 1.23 2.97 -5.43
C ALA A 181 1.61 1.84 -4.46
N ASP A 182 2.88 1.41 -4.45
CA ASP A 182 3.40 0.39 -3.54
C ASP A 182 3.41 0.85 -2.06
N LEU A 183 3.35 2.16 -1.82
CA LEU A 183 3.25 2.77 -0.48
C LEU A 183 1.83 3.28 -0.15
N GLY A 184 0.83 2.99 -0.98
CA GLY A 184 -0.58 3.33 -0.74
C GLY A 184 -0.90 4.83 -0.71
N ARG A 185 -0.14 5.66 -1.44
CA ARG A 185 -0.31 7.13 -1.47
C ARG A 185 -0.99 7.67 -2.71
N ILE A 186 -1.10 6.91 -3.80
CA ILE A 186 -1.82 7.27 -5.03
C ILE A 186 -2.35 5.99 -5.68
N MET A 187 -3.54 6.02 -6.29
CA MET A 187 -4.09 4.91 -7.07
C MET A 187 -3.22 4.62 -8.31
N PRO A 188 -3.05 3.35 -8.74
CA PRO A 188 -2.51 3.05 -10.06
C PRO A 188 -3.52 3.49 -11.13
N ILE A 189 -3.07 4.27 -12.11
CA ILE A 189 -3.76 4.47 -13.38
C ILE A 189 -3.39 3.28 -14.26
N ASP A 190 -4.35 2.72 -14.98
CA ASP A 190 -4.11 1.67 -15.97
C ASP A 190 -3.22 2.16 -17.13
N GLU A 191 -2.76 1.24 -17.98
CA GLU A 191 -1.73 1.49 -18.99
C GLU A 191 -2.12 2.47 -20.12
N PHE A 192 -3.26 3.17 -20.06
CA PHE A 192 -3.77 3.91 -21.22
C PHE A 192 -4.28 5.31 -20.99
N GLY A 193 -3.87 6.03 -19.95
CA GLY A 193 -4.19 7.45 -19.71
C GLY A 193 -4.69 8.26 -20.93
N VAL A 194 -6.00 8.17 -21.20
CA VAL A 194 -6.72 8.85 -22.28
C VAL A 194 -8.16 9.03 -21.82
N LEU A 195 -8.55 10.29 -21.60
CA LEU A 195 -9.94 10.73 -21.67
C LEU A 195 -10.36 10.70 -23.15
N ALA A 196 -11.32 9.87 -23.51
CA ALA A 196 -12.01 9.99 -24.80
C ALA A 196 -13.15 11.02 -24.67
N PRO A 197 -13.11 12.15 -25.38
CA PRO A 197 -14.23 13.06 -25.46
C PRO A 197 -15.09 12.64 -26.64
N THR A 198 -16.25 12.03 -26.36
CA THR A 198 -17.54 12.12 -27.08
C THR A 198 -18.35 10.85 -26.91
N GLY A 199 -19.65 11.07 -26.70
CA GLY A 199 -20.61 10.09 -26.22
C GLY A 199 -20.85 8.87 -27.11
N GLY A 200 -21.14 7.79 -26.42
CA GLY A 200 -21.76 6.56 -26.88
C GLY A 200 -22.08 5.78 -25.61
N ASP A 201 -23.31 5.30 -25.50
CA ASP A 201 -23.82 4.57 -24.34
C ASP A 201 -22.82 3.47 -23.92
N VAL A 202 -22.23 3.64 -22.74
CA VAL A 202 -21.41 2.61 -22.10
C VAL A 202 -22.35 1.86 -21.17
N ASP A 203 -22.78 0.67 -21.60
CA ASP A 203 -23.23 -0.38 -20.68
C ASP A 203 -22.19 -0.47 -19.55
N ILE A 204 -22.60 -0.12 -18.33
CA ILE A 204 -21.76 -0.16 -17.14
C ILE A 204 -21.43 -1.63 -16.88
N ALA A 205 -20.34 -2.10 -17.48
CA ALA A 205 -19.74 -3.38 -17.17
C ALA A 205 -19.30 -3.33 -15.71
N PHE A 206 -19.89 -4.21 -14.90
CA PHE A 206 -19.62 -4.46 -13.49
C PHE A 206 -18.14 -4.24 -13.14
N ALA A 207 -17.83 -3.11 -12.48
CA ALA A 207 -16.50 -2.83 -11.98
C ALA A 207 -16.26 -3.66 -10.71
N GLN A 208 -15.87 -4.91 -10.89
CA GLN A 208 -15.24 -5.68 -9.82
C GLN A 208 -13.82 -5.10 -9.62
N ALA A 209 -13.65 -4.21 -8.65
CA ALA A 209 -12.34 -3.73 -8.25
C ALA A 209 -11.56 -4.90 -7.62
N ASP A 210 -10.64 -5.49 -8.37
CA ASP A 210 -9.80 -6.58 -7.88
C ASP A 210 -8.74 -6.08 -6.87
N SER A 211 -8.57 -6.87 -5.81
CA SER A 211 -7.97 -6.57 -4.50
C SER A 211 -6.49 -6.11 -4.52
N THR A 212 -6.17 -5.08 -3.72
CA THR A 212 -4.81 -4.75 -3.29
C THR A 212 -4.42 -5.56 -2.04
N TYR A 213 -3.28 -6.26 -2.08
CA TYR A 213 -2.78 -7.07 -0.96
C TYR A 213 -1.71 -6.32 -0.17
N ILE A 214 -1.99 -6.02 1.10
CA ILE A 214 -0.96 -5.54 2.04
C ILE A 214 -0.53 -6.73 2.91
N VAL A 215 0.69 -7.23 2.68
CA VAL A 215 1.25 -8.40 3.38
C VAL A 215 2.11 -7.93 4.56
N TYR A 216 1.61 -8.12 5.77
CA TYR A 216 2.39 -7.94 7.01
C TYR A 216 2.37 -9.23 7.81
N PRO A 217 3.37 -9.47 8.70
CA PRO A 217 3.35 -10.66 9.57
C PRO A 217 2.13 -10.70 10.51
N TYR A 218 1.31 -9.65 10.54
CA TYR A 218 0.11 -9.51 11.36
C TYR A 218 -1.09 -10.29 10.84
N GLY A 219 -1.22 -10.39 9.51
CA GLY A 219 -2.37 -10.99 8.85
C GLY A 219 -2.63 -10.37 7.48
N GLN A 220 -3.84 -10.59 6.97
CA GLN A 220 -4.29 -10.10 5.67
C GLN A 220 -5.71 -9.56 5.77
N LEU A 221 -5.97 -8.47 5.05
CA LEU A 221 -7.30 -7.92 4.83
C LEU A 221 -7.62 -8.04 3.35
N SER A 222 -8.74 -8.68 3.02
CA SER A 222 -9.26 -8.82 1.67
C SER A 222 -10.61 -8.10 1.59
N ILE A 223 -10.78 -7.28 0.57
CA ILE A 223 -11.96 -6.42 0.42
C ILE A 223 -12.65 -6.80 -0.89
N ARG A 224 -13.97 -6.95 -0.83
CA ARG A 224 -14.83 -7.05 -2.01
C ARG A 224 -16.07 -6.22 -1.75
N ASP A 225 -16.22 -5.15 -2.50
CA ASP A 225 -17.39 -4.29 -2.37
C ASP A 225 -18.38 -4.60 -3.47
N ILE A 226 -19.66 -4.60 -3.12
CA ILE A 226 -20.78 -4.80 -4.03
C ILE A 226 -21.55 -3.49 -4.09
N VAL A 227 -21.68 -2.96 -5.30
CA VAL A 227 -22.43 -1.72 -5.57
C VAL A 227 -23.41 -2.04 -6.67
N ASP A 228 -24.70 -1.94 -6.38
CA ASP A 228 -25.74 -2.05 -7.42
C ASP A 228 -26.65 -0.82 -7.40
N ASP A 229 -27.10 -0.44 -8.59
CA ASP A 229 -28.17 0.52 -8.76
C ASP A 229 -29.50 -0.14 -8.38
N LEU A 230 -30.23 0.53 -7.49
CA LEU A 230 -31.61 0.20 -7.19
C LEU A 230 -32.46 0.94 -8.23
N ASN A 231 -33.20 0.20 -9.08
CA ASN A 231 -34.09 0.74 -10.13
C ASN A 231 -34.69 2.10 -9.77
N ASP A 232 -34.69 3.06 -10.71
CA ASP A 232 -35.12 4.45 -10.50
C ASP A 232 -36.52 4.54 -9.87
N ILE A 233 -36.56 4.54 -8.53
CA ILE A 233 -37.77 4.78 -7.75
C ILE A 233 -38.22 6.23 -7.96
N ASN A 234 -37.27 7.13 -8.20
CA ASN A 234 -37.45 8.56 -8.39
C ASN A 234 -36.56 9.01 -9.56
N PRO A 235 -37.10 9.65 -10.61
CA PRO A 235 -36.27 10.15 -11.72
C PRO A 235 -35.19 11.12 -11.23
N ASN A 236 -35.45 11.92 -10.20
CA ASN A 236 -34.50 12.92 -9.72
C ASN A 236 -33.29 12.33 -8.97
N TYR A 237 -33.28 11.03 -8.68
CA TYR A 237 -32.21 10.40 -7.89
C TYR A 237 -31.88 8.99 -8.36
N HIS A 238 -30.59 8.71 -8.49
CA HIS A 238 -30.08 7.34 -8.59
C HIS A 238 -29.88 6.77 -7.20
N TRP A 239 -30.61 5.72 -6.90
CA TRP A 239 -30.49 4.98 -5.64
C TRP A 239 -29.45 3.88 -5.80
N ARG A 240 -28.55 3.76 -4.83
CA ARG A 240 -27.51 2.74 -4.82
C ARG A 240 -27.50 2.05 -3.48
N TYR A 241 -27.32 0.73 -3.51
CA TYR A 241 -26.94 0.02 -2.30
C TYR A 241 -25.47 -0.37 -2.38
N TYR A 242 -24.81 -0.31 -1.23
CA TYR A 242 -23.43 -0.65 -1.04
C TYR A 242 -23.33 -1.72 0.04
N ARG A 243 -22.71 -2.85 -0.28
CA ARG A 243 -22.41 -3.92 0.68
C ARG A 243 -20.92 -4.14 0.73
N PHE A 244 -20.34 -3.90 1.90
CA PHE A 244 -18.97 -4.29 2.18
C PHE A 244 -18.90 -5.81 2.31
N LYS A 245 -17.86 -6.45 1.76
CA LYS A 245 -17.47 -7.81 2.12
C LYS A 245 -15.99 -7.81 2.49
N SER A 246 -15.74 -7.51 3.76
CA SER A 246 -14.40 -7.34 4.30
C SER A 246 -13.98 -8.60 5.06
N GLN A 247 -13.00 -9.32 4.53
CA GLN A 247 -12.46 -10.53 5.15
C GLN A 247 -11.12 -10.23 5.81
N ILE A 248 -10.98 -10.58 7.09
CA ILE A 248 -9.70 -10.49 7.82
C ILE A 248 -9.20 -11.90 8.15
N ILE A 249 -7.93 -12.16 7.83
CA ILE A 249 -7.25 -13.42 8.08
C ILE A 249 -6.10 -13.15 9.07
N PRO A 250 -6.02 -13.89 10.19
CA PRO A 250 -4.99 -13.63 11.20
C PRO A 250 -3.63 -14.16 10.74
N GLY A 251 -2.55 -13.49 11.14
CA GLY A 251 -1.18 -13.93 10.89
C GLY A 251 -0.83 -15.26 11.57
N ALA A 252 -1.57 -15.65 12.61
CA ALA A 252 -1.49 -16.98 13.20
C ALA A 252 -1.80 -18.09 12.17
N ILE A 253 -2.73 -17.87 11.24
CA ILE A 253 -3.03 -18.81 10.14
C ILE A 253 -1.99 -18.66 9.02
N LEU A 254 -1.76 -17.44 8.54
CA LEU A 254 -0.99 -17.22 7.31
C LEU A 254 0.52 -17.43 7.50
N TYR A 255 1.05 -17.07 8.67
CA TYR A 255 2.48 -16.94 8.91
C TYR A 255 2.95 -17.61 10.21
N ASN A 256 2.06 -18.29 10.93
CA ASN A 256 2.32 -18.84 12.26
C ASN A 256 2.95 -17.80 13.22
N SER A 257 2.54 -16.53 13.11
CA SER A 257 3.19 -15.40 13.79
C SER A 257 2.64 -15.11 15.20
N GLY A 258 1.54 -15.78 15.56
CA GLY A 258 0.78 -15.57 16.79
C GLY A 258 -0.11 -14.32 16.79
N TRP A 259 -0.13 -13.55 15.70
CA TRP A 259 -1.03 -12.41 15.53
C TRP A 259 -2.46 -12.88 15.22
N ARG A 260 -3.43 -12.23 15.86
CA ARG A 260 -4.85 -12.58 15.87
C ARG A 260 -5.69 -11.41 15.39
N ASN A 261 -6.88 -11.68 14.87
CA ASN A 261 -7.81 -10.63 14.47
C ASN A 261 -8.28 -9.85 15.71
N ALA A 262 -8.39 -8.52 15.57
CA ALA A 262 -8.81 -7.65 16.65
C ALA A 262 -9.95 -6.70 16.25
N ALA A 263 -9.89 -6.14 15.04
CA ALA A 263 -10.99 -5.33 14.54
C ALA A 263 -11.04 -5.28 13.01
N ILE A 264 -12.25 -5.08 12.47
CA ILE A 264 -12.48 -4.56 11.12
C ILE A 264 -13.26 -3.25 11.24
N VAL A 265 -12.89 -2.26 10.44
CA VAL A 265 -13.63 -1.01 10.25
C VAL A 265 -14.11 -0.97 8.81
N SER A 266 -15.38 -0.62 8.62
CA SER A 266 -15.97 -0.29 7.32
C SER A 266 -16.64 1.06 7.43
N GLU A 267 -16.46 1.90 6.43
CA GLU A 267 -16.99 3.26 6.41
C GLU A 267 -17.33 3.64 4.97
N ILE A 268 -18.49 4.27 4.81
CA ILE A 268 -18.88 4.97 3.60
C ILE A 268 -19.27 6.40 3.98
N ASP A 269 -18.68 7.35 3.27
CA ASP A 269 -18.94 8.78 3.38
C ASP A 269 -19.45 9.23 2.01
N VAL A 270 -20.75 9.53 1.95
CA VAL A 270 -21.48 9.79 0.69
C VAL A 270 -21.32 11.25 0.25
N ASP A 271 -20.93 12.15 1.15
CA ASP A 271 -20.88 13.59 0.90
C ASP A 271 -19.44 14.17 0.87
N TYR A 272 -18.42 13.33 1.08
CA TYR A 272 -17.01 13.66 1.27
C TYR A 272 -16.42 14.78 0.38
N TYR A 273 -16.62 14.70 -0.95
CA TYR A 273 -16.10 15.70 -1.90
C TYR A 273 -17.20 16.57 -2.51
N THR A 274 -18.39 15.99 -2.71
CA THR A 274 -19.53 16.64 -3.34
C THR A 274 -20.73 16.46 -2.43
N PRO A 275 -21.19 17.52 -1.72
CA PRO A 275 -22.20 17.42 -0.66
C PRO A 275 -23.62 17.28 -1.22
N LEU A 276 -23.79 16.39 -2.19
CA LEU A 276 -25.02 16.17 -2.93
C LEU A 276 -25.56 14.75 -2.71
N GLY A 277 -24.74 13.83 -2.22
CA GLY A 277 -25.18 12.49 -1.88
C GLY A 277 -25.88 12.44 -0.53
N PHE A 278 -26.87 11.56 -0.40
CA PHE A 278 -27.64 11.40 0.84
C PHE A 278 -27.66 9.94 1.26
N LEU A 279 -27.14 9.66 2.45
CA LEU A 279 -27.31 8.40 3.14
C LEU A 279 -28.79 8.23 3.50
N SER A 280 -29.39 7.14 3.03
CA SER A 280 -30.83 6.89 3.19
C SER A 280 -31.12 5.81 4.21
N ASP A 281 -30.27 4.78 4.26
CA ASP A 281 -30.38 3.69 5.24
C ASP A 281 -29.02 3.03 5.46
N TYR A 282 -28.82 2.39 6.61
CA TYR A 282 -27.60 1.64 6.92
C TYR A 282 -27.85 0.59 7.99
N ASP A 283 -27.15 -0.54 7.90
CA ASP A 283 -27.30 -1.65 8.84
C ASP A 283 -26.04 -2.58 8.75
N PRO A 284 -25.61 -3.28 9.81
CA PRO A 284 -26.24 -3.42 11.12
C PRO A 284 -26.12 -2.18 12.02
N THR A 285 -27.08 -1.96 12.91
CA THR A 285 -26.90 -1.09 14.09
C THR A 285 -26.10 -1.80 15.21
N THR A 286 -25.75 -1.07 16.28
CA THR A 286 -24.92 -1.61 17.38
C THR A 286 -25.50 -2.91 17.94
N THR A 287 -24.72 -3.99 17.88
CA THR A 287 -25.14 -5.34 18.26
C THR A 287 -24.04 -6.02 19.10
N ALA A 288 -24.42 -6.65 20.21
CA ALA A 288 -23.52 -7.38 21.09
C ALA A 288 -24.19 -8.63 21.66
N GLY A 289 -23.41 -9.70 21.89
CA GLY A 289 -23.89 -10.92 22.54
C GLY A 289 -24.70 -11.87 21.64
N THR A 290 -24.80 -11.59 20.34
CA THR A 290 -25.40 -12.50 19.35
C THR A 290 -24.31 -13.19 18.53
N THR A 291 -24.65 -14.31 17.87
CA THR A 291 -23.73 -15.06 17.00
C THR A 291 -23.96 -14.80 15.52
N SER A 292 -25.04 -14.10 15.18
CA SER A 292 -25.36 -13.64 13.84
C SER A 292 -26.02 -12.28 13.90
N VAL A 293 -25.95 -11.57 12.78
CA VAL A 293 -26.66 -10.31 12.56
C VAL A 293 -27.35 -10.36 11.21
N SER A 294 -28.57 -9.83 11.18
CA SER A 294 -29.34 -9.63 9.96
C SER A 294 -29.15 -8.18 9.54
N VAL A 295 -28.79 -7.98 8.27
CA VAL A 295 -28.73 -6.68 7.62
C VAL A 295 -30.01 -6.53 6.81
N THR A 296 -30.81 -5.50 7.10
CA THR A 296 -32.03 -5.19 6.35
C THR A 296 -32.00 -3.72 5.99
N LEU A 297 -31.81 -3.45 4.69
CA LEU A 297 -31.81 -2.11 4.15
C LEU A 297 -33.08 -1.91 3.34
N SER A 298 -33.77 -0.80 3.56
CA SER A 298 -35.02 -0.50 2.88
C SER A 298 -35.18 0.98 2.56
N VAL A 299 -35.75 1.25 1.40
CA VAL A 299 -36.14 2.58 0.99
C VAL A 299 -37.58 2.55 0.51
N SER A 300 -38.36 3.52 0.98
CA SER A 300 -39.73 3.72 0.54
C SER A 300 -39.88 5.15 0.02
N ALA A 301 -40.20 5.29 -1.26
CA ALA A 301 -40.71 6.56 -1.77
C ALA A 301 -42.23 6.56 -1.57
N SER A 302 -42.70 7.40 -0.65
CA SER A 302 -44.13 7.62 -0.47
C SER A 302 -44.45 9.10 -0.60
N GLY A 303 -45.32 9.44 -1.55
CA GLY A 303 -46.09 10.68 -1.54
C GLY A 303 -45.86 11.63 -2.72
N ASP A 304 -46.88 11.73 -3.58
CA ASP A 304 -47.62 12.88 -4.11
C ASP A 304 -47.00 14.29 -4.29
N ARG A 305 -45.88 14.66 -3.65
CA ARG A 305 -45.31 16.01 -3.79
C ARG A 305 -44.40 16.20 -5.01
N ASP A 306 -43.88 15.12 -5.56
CA ASP A 306 -43.01 15.14 -6.75
C ASP A 306 -43.58 14.34 -7.95
N GLY A 307 -44.88 13.99 -7.92
CA GLY A 307 -45.53 13.27 -9.03
C GLY A 307 -45.18 11.78 -9.15
N ILE A 308 -44.54 11.20 -8.12
CA ILE A 308 -44.16 9.79 -8.08
C ILE A 308 -45.39 8.95 -7.70
N SER A 309 -45.67 7.92 -8.52
CA SER A 309 -46.75 6.96 -8.27
C SER A 309 -46.62 6.31 -6.88
N PRO A 310 -47.73 6.03 -6.18
CA PRO A 310 -47.69 5.53 -4.82
C PRO A 310 -47.06 4.13 -4.74
N GLY A 311 -46.03 3.97 -3.89
CA GLY A 311 -45.81 2.72 -3.16
C GLY A 311 -44.67 1.80 -3.61
N VAL A 312 -43.61 2.29 -4.27
CA VAL A 312 -42.43 1.43 -4.50
C VAL A 312 -41.54 1.42 -3.26
N SER A 313 -41.49 0.26 -2.60
CA SER A 313 -40.51 -0.06 -1.56
C SER A 313 -39.50 -1.06 -2.11
N LEU A 314 -38.21 -0.73 -2.02
CA LEU A 314 -37.14 -1.70 -2.28
C LEU A 314 -36.51 -2.09 -0.94
N ALA A 315 -36.29 -3.38 -0.75
CA ALA A 315 -35.63 -3.91 0.42
C ALA A 315 -34.60 -4.96 0.00
N VAL A 316 -33.40 -4.88 0.55
CA VAL A 316 -32.32 -5.86 0.40
C VAL A 316 -31.96 -6.35 1.78
N SER A 317 -31.79 -7.67 1.93
CA SER A 317 -31.42 -8.25 3.21
C SER A 317 -30.47 -9.43 3.06
N TRP A 318 -29.60 -9.58 4.05
CA TRP A 318 -28.70 -10.73 4.19
C TRP A 318 -28.37 -10.96 5.67
N THR A 319 -27.71 -12.07 5.97
CA THR A 319 -27.28 -12.39 7.33
C THR A 319 -25.83 -12.85 7.31
N TYR A 320 -25.07 -12.50 8.35
CA TYR A 320 -23.72 -13.03 8.53
C TYR A 320 -23.42 -13.32 10.00
N SER A 321 -22.41 -14.16 10.23
CA SER A 321 -22.05 -14.66 11.56
C SER A 321 -21.10 -13.68 12.26
N ILE A 322 -21.37 -13.38 13.53
CA ILE A 322 -20.58 -12.50 14.40
C ILE A 322 -20.20 -13.16 15.75
N PRO A 323 -19.70 -14.41 15.79
CA PRO A 323 -19.40 -15.10 17.04
C PRO A 323 -18.25 -14.39 17.79
N ASP A 324 -18.47 -14.04 19.05
CA ASP A 324 -17.50 -13.30 19.89
C ASP A 324 -17.05 -11.97 19.27
N VAL A 325 -17.94 -11.33 18.49
CA VAL A 325 -17.73 -10.02 17.89
C VAL A 325 -18.79 -9.06 18.41
N VAL A 326 -18.38 -7.83 18.73
CA VAL A 326 -19.28 -6.71 19.02
C VAL A 326 -19.27 -5.77 17.83
N VAL A 327 -20.43 -5.50 17.25
CA VAL A 327 -20.57 -4.51 16.19
C VAL A 327 -20.95 -3.19 16.81
N ARG A 328 -20.12 -2.17 16.63
CA ARG A 328 -20.39 -0.81 17.05
C ARG A 328 -20.69 0.04 15.82
N ASP A 329 -21.87 0.62 15.83
CA ASP A 329 -22.31 1.58 14.84
C ASP A 329 -21.92 3.00 15.27
N LEU A 330 -21.28 3.73 14.36
CA LEU A 330 -20.82 5.11 14.50
C LEU A 330 -21.34 5.99 13.35
N SER A 331 -22.40 5.54 12.67
CA SER A 331 -23.01 6.24 11.55
C SER A 331 -23.69 7.53 12.00
N ASP A 332 -23.72 8.52 11.11
CA ASP A 332 -24.28 9.84 11.37
C ASP A 332 -24.93 10.39 10.10
N PHE A 333 -26.27 10.41 10.07
CA PHE A 333 -27.04 11.00 8.95
C PHE A 333 -26.75 12.50 8.75
N SER A 334 -26.32 13.24 9.78
CA SER A 334 -25.98 14.65 9.62
C SER A 334 -24.68 14.90 8.86
N GLN A 335 -23.87 13.85 8.70
CA GLN A 335 -22.62 13.83 7.93
C GLN A 335 -22.74 12.88 6.72
N GLU A 336 -23.94 12.38 6.42
CA GLU A 336 -24.18 11.43 5.32
C GLU A 336 -23.20 10.24 5.31
N MET A 337 -22.83 9.77 6.52
CA MET A 337 -21.77 8.78 6.74
C MET A 337 -22.32 7.55 7.47
N ALA A 338 -22.03 6.36 6.94
CA ALA A 338 -22.25 5.10 7.65
C ALA A 338 -20.91 4.46 8.04
N LYS A 339 -20.79 4.07 9.31
CA LYS A 339 -19.51 3.59 9.88
C LYS A 339 -19.71 2.49 10.90
N TRP A 340 -18.97 1.41 10.72
CA TRP A 340 -19.01 0.24 11.59
C TRP A 340 -17.63 -0.14 12.08
N ILE A 341 -17.57 -0.58 13.33
CA ILE A 341 -16.40 -1.25 13.89
C ILE A 341 -16.85 -2.61 14.44
N HIS A 342 -16.32 -3.67 13.85
CA HIS A 342 -16.44 -5.04 14.37
C HIS A 342 -15.29 -5.29 15.32
N TYR A 343 -15.52 -5.16 16.63
CA TYR A 343 -14.55 -5.52 17.66
C TYR A 343 -14.53 -7.03 17.83
N ILE A 344 -13.46 -7.66 17.38
CA ILE A 344 -13.27 -9.10 17.41
C ILE A 344 -12.53 -9.45 18.71
N ASN A 345 -13.04 -10.39 19.49
CA ASN A 345 -12.32 -10.87 20.67
C ASN A 345 -11.08 -11.68 20.26
N PRO A 346 -9.85 -11.16 20.43
CA PRO A 346 -8.65 -11.87 19.98
C PRO A 346 -8.36 -13.11 20.83
N ALA A 347 -8.94 -13.23 22.03
CA ALA A 347 -8.80 -14.41 22.88
C ALA A 347 -9.68 -15.59 22.42
N ALA A 348 -10.77 -15.31 21.71
CA ALA A 348 -11.73 -16.30 21.25
C ALA A 348 -11.28 -16.99 19.93
N LEU A 349 -12.07 -17.97 19.49
CA LEU A 349 -11.78 -18.72 18.26
C LEU A 349 -11.79 -17.80 17.02
N VAL A 350 -12.70 -16.81 16.99
CA VAL A 350 -12.79 -15.80 15.91
C VAL A 350 -11.51 -14.98 15.75
N GLY A 351 -10.72 -14.82 16.82
CA GLY A 351 -9.42 -14.15 16.78
C GLY A 351 -8.36 -14.95 16.01
N VAL A 352 -8.48 -16.27 15.94
CA VAL A 352 -7.52 -17.16 15.25
C VAL A 352 -8.09 -17.80 13.98
N SER A 353 -9.34 -17.52 13.61
CA SER A 353 -9.96 -17.96 12.36
C SER A 353 -10.14 -16.80 11.38
N THR A 354 -10.37 -17.10 10.11
CA THR A 354 -10.83 -16.09 9.15
C THR A 354 -12.19 -15.55 9.58
N TYR A 355 -12.37 -14.23 9.51
CA TYR A 355 -13.62 -13.55 9.83
C TYR A 355 -14.08 -12.68 8.65
N LEU A 356 -15.39 -12.62 8.40
CA LEU A 356 -16.01 -11.85 7.32
C LEU A 356 -17.04 -10.88 7.92
N ALA A 357 -16.83 -9.58 7.70
CA ALA A 357 -17.79 -8.53 8.02
C ALA A 357 -18.56 -8.14 6.75
N GLU A 358 -19.89 -8.02 6.86
CA GLU A 358 -20.74 -7.61 5.74
C GLU A 358 -21.74 -6.50 6.10
N PRO A 359 -21.32 -5.32 6.62
CA PRO A 359 -22.21 -4.18 6.76
C PRO A 359 -22.61 -3.59 5.40
N GLY A 360 -23.67 -2.77 5.38
CA GLY A 360 -24.10 -2.10 4.15
C GLY A 360 -24.91 -0.83 4.38
N ALA A 361 -25.06 -0.07 3.32
CA ALA A 361 -25.83 1.18 3.28
C ALA A 361 -26.61 1.30 1.98
N ILE A 362 -27.72 2.05 2.02
CA ILE A 362 -28.36 2.60 0.84
C ILE A 362 -28.16 4.11 0.87
N PHE A 363 -27.80 4.67 -0.28
CA PHE A 363 -27.71 6.10 -0.48
C PHE A 363 -28.30 6.49 -1.82
N ARG A 364 -28.55 7.79 -1.99
CA ARG A 364 -29.06 8.35 -3.23
C ARG A 364 -28.19 9.51 -3.69
N LEU A 365 -28.03 9.61 -5.00
CA LEU A 365 -27.31 10.67 -5.69
C LEU A 365 -28.30 11.39 -6.60
N PRO A 366 -28.29 12.73 -6.69
CA PRO A 366 -29.15 13.44 -7.65
C PRO A 366 -28.89 12.98 -9.09
N GLU A 367 -29.84 13.21 -10.00
CA GLU A 367 -29.67 12.93 -11.42
C GLU A 367 -28.82 14.02 -12.11
N GLY A 368 -28.01 13.62 -13.11
CA GLY A 368 -27.37 14.54 -14.06
C GLY A 368 -26.11 15.28 -13.58
N GLY A 369 -25.51 14.86 -12.46
CA GLY A 369 -24.25 15.42 -11.94
C GLY A 369 -23.09 14.43 -11.93
N THR A 370 -21.90 14.96 -11.65
CA THR A 370 -20.75 14.13 -11.25
C THR A 370 -20.72 14.03 -9.74
N TYR A 371 -20.67 12.81 -9.23
CA TYR A 371 -20.69 12.52 -7.81
C TYR A 371 -19.48 11.68 -7.43
N SER A 372 -19.06 11.85 -6.18
CA SER A 372 -18.06 10.98 -5.61
C SER A 372 -18.35 10.69 -4.16
N TRP A 373 -18.12 9.45 -3.77
CA TRP A 373 -18.19 9.03 -2.38
C TRP A 373 -16.87 8.33 -2.01
N LYS A 374 -16.60 8.29 -0.72
CA LYS A 374 -15.41 7.66 -0.17
C LYS A 374 -15.80 6.42 0.61
N THR A 375 -14.99 5.37 0.47
CA THR A 375 -15.12 4.15 1.27
C THR A 375 -13.80 3.81 1.92
N VAL A 376 -13.84 3.43 3.19
CA VAL A 376 -12.66 3.04 3.96
C VAL A 376 -12.91 1.67 4.56
N THR A 377 -11.95 0.76 4.36
CA THR A 377 -11.95 -0.55 5.02
C THR A 377 -10.59 -0.79 5.66
N LEU A 378 -10.56 -0.99 6.98
CA LEU A 378 -9.35 -1.17 7.76
C LEU A 378 -9.41 -2.45 8.60
N GLY A 379 -8.27 -3.10 8.78
CA GLY A 379 -8.07 -4.24 9.65
C GLY A 379 -7.07 -3.92 10.76
N GLN A 380 -7.29 -4.51 11.93
CA GLN A 380 -6.37 -4.45 13.07
C GLN A 380 -6.15 -5.86 13.62
N TRP A 381 -4.92 -6.11 14.06
CA TRP A 381 -4.52 -7.36 14.68
C TRP A 381 -3.99 -7.14 16.10
N ALA A 382 -4.04 -8.19 16.91
CA ALA A 382 -3.51 -8.21 18.25
C ALA A 382 -2.65 -9.45 18.51
N LYS A 383 -1.66 -9.33 19.39
CA LYS A 383 -0.83 -10.43 19.84
C LYS A 383 -0.76 -10.44 21.37
N LEU A 384 -0.94 -11.63 21.95
CA LEU A 384 -0.80 -11.80 23.39
C LEU A 384 0.68 -11.86 23.74
N ASN A 385 1.14 -10.86 24.50
CA ASN A 385 2.49 -10.85 25.06
C ASN A 385 2.39 -11.15 26.56
N CYS A 386 3.03 -12.24 26.99
CA CYS A 386 3.12 -12.60 28.39
C CYS A 386 4.56 -12.45 28.88
N PHE A 387 4.75 -11.70 29.97
CA PHE A 387 5.99 -11.64 30.72
C PHE A 387 5.74 -12.16 32.13
N LEU A 388 6.29 -13.34 32.43
CA LEU A 388 5.99 -14.10 33.65
C LEU A 388 4.50 -14.41 33.76
N ILE A 389 3.81 -13.80 34.73
CA ILE A 389 2.36 -13.96 34.98
C ILE A 389 1.51 -12.81 34.43
N PHE A 390 2.15 -11.78 33.87
CA PHE A 390 1.44 -10.62 33.32
C PHE A 390 1.28 -10.81 31.82
N CYS A 391 0.03 -10.94 31.36
CA CYS A 391 -0.30 -10.99 29.94
C CYS A 391 -1.03 -9.72 29.53
N SER A 392 -0.61 -9.14 28.41
CA SER A 392 -1.26 -7.98 27.80
C SER A 392 -1.37 -8.18 26.29
N TRP A 393 -2.44 -7.66 25.71
CA TRP A 393 -2.59 -7.60 24.26
C TRP A 393 -1.80 -6.42 23.70
N GLU A 394 -0.91 -6.69 22.75
CA GLU A 394 -0.32 -5.69 21.87
C GLU A 394 -1.18 -5.58 20.62
N TYR A 395 -1.58 -4.36 20.23
CA TYR A 395 -2.39 -4.10 19.05
C TYR A 395 -1.56 -3.39 17.98
N THR A 396 -1.82 -3.71 16.72
CA THR A 396 -1.27 -2.95 15.60
C THR A 396 -1.99 -1.60 15.42
N ASP A 397 -1.41 -0.72 14.61
CA ASP A 397 -2.19 0.33 13.96
C ASP A 397 -3.24 -0.30 13.01
N PHE A 398 -4.21 0.49 12.55
CA PHE A 398 -5.14 0.07 11.50
C PHE A 398 -4.44 0.10 10.14
N TYR A 399 -4.60 -0.96 9.36
CA TYR A 399 -4.10 -1.05 7.98
C TYR A 399 -5.24 -1.39 7.04
N GLY A 400 -5.29 -0.78 5.87
CA GLY A 400 -6.30 -1.13 4.88
C GLY A 400 -6.30 -0.20 3.69
N LEU A 401 -7.46 -0.05 3.08
CA LEU A 401 -7.66 0.66 1.83
C LEU A 401 -8.69 1.78 2.02
N GLU A 402 -8.37 2.92 1.42
CA GLU A 402 -9.29 4.01 1.18
C GLU A 402 -9.51 4.08 -0.34
N MET A 403 -10.78 4.08 -0.76
CA MET A 403 -11.16 4.20 -2.16
C MET A 403 -12.06 5.42 -2.33
N THR A 404 -11.84 6.15 -3.41
CA THR A 404 -12.73 7.22 -3.87
C THR A 404 -13.40 6.74 -5.15
N TRP A 405 -14.72 6.75 -5.15
CA TRP A 405 -15.53 6.43 -6.31
C TRP A 405 -15.94 7.72 -6.99
N ILE A 406 -15.85 7.77 -8.31
CA ILE A 406 -16.29 8.92 -9.10
C ILE A 406 -17.23 8.39 -10.18
N VAL A 407 -18.44 8.91 -10.23
CA VAL A 407 -19.47 8.56 -11.21
C VAL A 407 -19.91 9.82 -11.91
N SER A 408 -19.83 9.81 -13.23
CA SER A 408 -20.42 10.83 -14.09
C SER A 408 -21.77 10.32 -14.59
N GLY A 409 -22.85 11.00 -14.21
CA GLY A 409 -24.19 10.80 -14.78
C GLY A 409 -24.38 11.48 -16.12
#